data_AF-A0A2G4HV91-F1
#
_entry.id   AF-A0A2G4HV91-F1
#
_cell.length_a   1.000
_cell.length_b   1.000
_cell.length_c   1.000
_cell.angle_alpha   90.00
_cell.angle_beta   90.00
_cell.angle_gamma   90.00
#
_symmetry.space_group_name_H-M   'P 1'
#
loop_
_entity.id
_entity.type
_entity.pdbx_description
1 polymer ?
#
loop_
_entity_poly.entity_id
_entity_poly.type
_entity_poly.pdbx_seq_one_letter_code
_entity_poly.pdbx_strand_id
1 'polypeptide(L)'
;MANCAHEAHQPRETYQERVKLIKEHADSFYSNLKANRVESAIQDNRKIEAMALQMGDTARKRTGQPSTPAAEQDVALLNTVNATAATNWLALGQYYAIKRQYPQALATYRHLIDSYTNSIDRPYREQALRALKDLGRLHPPTATANP
;
A
#
# COMPACT_ATOMS: atom_id res chain seq x y z
N MET A 1 -41.60 25.67 -13.03
CA MET A 1 -40.44 26.40 -12.48
C MET A 1 -39.30 25.41 -12.34
N ALA A 2 -38.12 25.78 -12.81
CA ALA A 2 -37.00 24.90 -13.13
C ALA A 2 -36.31 24.27 -11.90
N ASN A 3 -35.72 23.11 -12.17
CA ASN A 3 -34.66 22.38 -11.44
C ASN A 3 -33.71 23.25 -10.61
N CYS A 4 -33.34 22.74 -9.43
CA CYS A 4 -31.94 22.56 -8.96
C CYS A 4 -31.96 22.13 -7.48
N ALA A 5 -32.23 20.86 -7.20
CA ALA A 5 -32.01 20.27 -5.89
C ALA A 5 -31.58 18.79 -5.99
N HIS A 6 -30.91 18.44 -7.09
CA HIS A 6 -30.23 17.16 -7.22
C HIS A 6 -28.73 17.44 -7.23
N GLU A 7 -28.02 16.71 -6.36
CA GLU A 7 -26.56 16.53 -6.38
C GLU A 7 -25.72 17.60 -5.69
N ALA A 8 -25.89 17.69 -4.37
CA ALA A 8 -24.79 18.06 -3.49
C ALA A 8 -24.60 17.00 -2.38
N HIS A 9 -24.74 15.72 -2.73
CA HIS A 9 -24.26 14.62 -1.90
C HIS A 9 -22.72 14.63 -1.95
N GLN A 10 -22.13 14.73 -0.76
CA GLN A 10 -21.04 15.64 -0.47
C GLN A 10 -19.66 14.96 -0.57
N PRO A 11 -18.57 15.71 -0.85
CA PRO A 11 -17.20 15.22 -0.76
C PRO A 11 -16.87 14.46 0.54
N ARG A 12 -17.59 14.75 1.64
CA ARG A 12 -17.51 14.05 2.93
C ARG A 12 -18.03 12.61 2.88
N GLU A 13 -19.10 12.32 2.14
CA GLU A 13 -19.63 10.96 1.98
C GLU A 13 -18.62 10.10 1.22
N THR A 14 -18.02 10.63 0.14
CA THR A 14 -16.95 9.95 -0.61
C THR A 14 -15.69 9.73 0.23
N TYR A 15 -15.32 10.67 1.12
CA TYR A 15 -14.19 10.51 2.02
C TYR A 15 -14.41 9.37 3.02
N GLN A 16 -15.56 9.36 3.71
CA GLN A 16 -15.89 8.34 4.70
C GLN A 16 -15.99 6.95 4.07
N GLU A 17 -16.56 6.87 2.87
CA GLU A 17 -16.63 5.63 2.09
C GLU A 17 -15.23 5.10 1.75
N ARG A 18 -14.31 5.96 1.28
CA ARG A 18 -12.92 5.56 1.01
C ARG A 18 -12.22 5.05 2.26
N VAL A 19 -12.36 5.73 3.41
CA VAL A 19 -11.80 5.28 4.69
C VAL A 19 -12.32 3.88 5.06
N LYS A 20 -13.63 3.64 4.89
CA LYS A 20 -14.26 2.35 5.15
C LYS A 20 -13.68 1.26 4.25
N LEU A 21 -13.58 1.52 2.94
CA LEU A 21 -13.03 0.57 1.97
C LEU A 21 -11.56 0.22 2.23
N ILE A 22 -10.72 1.20 2.57
CA ILE A 22 -9.31 0.96 2.94
C ILE A 22 -9.25 -0.02 4.12
N LYS A 23 -10.07 0.22 5.14
CA LYS A 23 -10.13 -0.65 6.32
C LYS A 23 -10.61 -2.06 5.96
N GLU A 24 -11.68 -2.19 5.18
CA GLU A 24 -12.23 -3.48 4.76
C GLU A 24 -11.21 -4.32 3.96
N HIS A 25 -10.48 -3.68 3.04
CA HIS A 25 -9.42 -4.35 2.30
C HIS A 25 -8.21 -4.72 3.17
N ALA A 26 -7.84 -3.86 4.12
CA ALA A 26 -6.77 -4.19 5.08
C ALA A 26 -7.17 -5.37 5.98
N ASP A 27 -8.39 -5.37 6.52
CA ASP A 27 -8.89 -6.48 7.35
C ASP A 27 -8.96 -7.79 6.55
N SER A 28 -9.42 -7.72 5.29
CA SER A 28 -9.46 -8.86 4.38
C SER A 28 -8.05 -9.38 4.04
N PHE A 29 -7.09 -8.49 3.81
CA PHE A 29 -5.68 -8.83 3.62
C PHE A 29 -5.15 -9.67 4.79
N TYR A 30 -5.30 -9.19 6.03
CA TYR A 30 -4.79 -9.91 7.21
C TYR A 30 -5.54 -11.22 7.46
N SER A 31 -6.86 -11.25 7.21
CA SER A 31 -7.66 -12.47 7.31
C SER A 31 -7.18 -13.54 6.32
N ASN A 32 -6.99 -13.15 5.05
CA ASN A 32 -6.50 -14.03 4.00
C ASN A 32 -5.07 -14.52 4.27
N LEU A 33 -4.18 -13.64 4.74
CA LEU A 33 -2.82 -14.01 5.09
C LEU A 33 -2.77 -15.04 6.24
N LYS A 34 -3.58 -14.85 7.28
CA LYS A 34 -3.74 -15.82 8.39
C LYS A 34 -4.26 -17.17 7.91
N ALA A 35 -5.14 -17.17 6.91
CA ALA A 35 -5.68 -18.38 6.28
C ALA A 35 -4.73 -19.02 5.25
N ASN A 36 -3.51 -18.51 5.08
CA ASN A 36 -2.54 -18.88 4.03
C ASN A 36 -3.09 -18.68 2.59
N ARG A 37 -4.10 -17.84 2.39
CA ARG A 37 -4.65 -17.46 1.07
C ARG A 37 -3.90 -16.28 0.49
N VAL A 38 -2.63 -16.52 0.15
CA VAL A 38 -1.67 -15.46 -0.16
C VAL A 38 -2.08 -14.65 -1.40
N GLU A 39 -2.59 -15.31 -2.44
CA GLU A 39 -3.06 -14.63 -3.65
C GLU A 39 -4.22 -13.67 -3.38
N SER A 40 -5.18 -14.10 -2.56
CA SER A 40 -6.30 -13.25 -2.13
C SER A 40 -5.83 -12.06 -1.30
N ALA A 41 -4.87 -12.27 -0.38
CA ALA A 41 -4.25 -11.17 0.36
C ALA A 41 -3.59 -10.15 -0.59
N ILE A 42 -2.79 -10.61 -1.56
CA ILE A 42 -2.19 -9.74 -2.57
C ILE A 42 -3.26 -8.95 -3.35
N GLN A 43 -4.35 -9.60 -3.75
CA GLN A 43 -5.45 -8.93 -4.45
C GLN A 43 -6.11 -7.84 -3.59
N ASP A 44 -6.32 -8.09 -2.31
CA ASP A 44 -6.88 -7.09 -1.40
C ASP A 44 -5.94 -5.89 -1.23
N ASN A 45 -4.61 -6.11 -1.16
CA ASN A 45 -3.66 -5.01 -1.10
C ASN A 45 -3.63 -4.20 -2.41
N ARG A 46 -3.73 -4.87 -3.57
CA ARG A 46 -3.80 -4.19 -4.87
C ARG A 46 -5.03 -3.29 -5.01
N LYS A 47 -6.15 -3.62 -4.36
CA LYS A 47 -7.32 -2.73 -4.32
C LYS A 47 -7.00 -1.43 -3.56
N ILE A 48 -6.25 -1.52 -2.46
CA ILE A 48 -5.77 -0.34 -1.71
C ILE A 48 -4.83 0.50 -2.60
N GLU A 49 -3.92 -0.13 -3.33
CA GLU A 49 -3.03 0.57 -4.28
C GLU A 49 -3.80 1.24 -5.42
N ALA A 50 -4.84 0.59 -5.96
CA ALA A 50 -5.70 1.18 -6.97
C ALA A 50 -6.42 2.45 -6.45
N MET A 51 -6.87 2.44 -5.19
CA MET A 51 -7.43 3.62 -4.54
C MET A 51 -6.39 4.74 -4.43
N ALA A 52 -5.15 4.43 -4.03
CA ALA A 52 -4.07 5.41 -3.97
C ALA A 52 -3.79 6.06 -5.33
N LEU A 53 -3.78 5.26 -6.40
CA LEU A 53 -3.59 5.76 -7.77
C LEU A 53 -4.71 6.73 -8.18
N GLN A 54 -5.98 6.35 -7.97
CA GLN A 54 -7.13 7.20 -8.28
C GLN A 54 -7.11 8.52 -7.50
N MET A 55 -6.73 8.47 -6.23
CA MET A 55 -6.61 9.64 -5.38
C MET A 55 -5.44 10.53 -5.79
N GLY A 56 -4.29 9.94 -6.13
CA GLY A 56 -3.12 10.65 -6.65
C GLY A 56 -3.41 11.38 -7.96
N ASP A 57 -4.14 10.76 -8.88
CA ASP A 57 -4.61 11.41 -10.11
C ASP A 57 -5.53 12.59 -9.84
N THR A 58 -6.43 12.45 -8.86
CA THR A 58 -7.32 13.54 -8.44
C THR A 58 -6.55 14.70 -7.81
N ALA A 59 -5.56 14.41 -6.96
CA ALA A 59 -4.70 15.41 -6.35
C ALA A 59 -3.85 16.16 -7.39
N ARG A 60 -3.28 15.44 -8.37
CA ARG A 60 -2.52 16.04 -9.49
C ARG A 60 -3.37 16.92 -10.41
N LYS A 61 -4.65 16.60 -10.60
CA LYS A 61 -5.54 17.49 -11.37
C LYS A 61 -5.80 18.83 -10.66
N ARG A 62 -5.52 18.92 -9.35
CA ARG A 62 -5.71 20.12 -8.53
C ARG A 62 -4.43 20.92 -8.27
N THR A 63 -3.25 20.43 -8.67
CA THR A 63 -2.01 21.23 -8.61
C THR A 63 -2.11 22.40 -9.58
N GLY A 64 -2.49 23.57 -9.06
CA GLY A 64 -2.82 24.77 -9.84
C GLY A 64 -4.02 25.54 -9.26
N GLN A 65 -4.80 24.92 -8.38
CA GLN A 65 -5.85 25.58 -7.60
C GLN A 65 -5.33 25.97 -6.21
N PRO A 66 -5.86 27.05 -5.59
CA PRO A 66 -5.53 27.39 -4.21
C PRO A 66 -5.77 26.20 -3.28
N SER A 67 -4.85 25.95 -2.36
CA SER A 67 -5.01 24.89 -1.35
C SER A 67 -6.28 25.13 -0.55
N THR A 68 -7.17 24.14 -0.54
CA THR A 68 -8.40 24.15 0.26
C THR A 68 -8.28 23.10 1.36
N PRO A 69 -8.98 23.24 2.50
CA PRO A 69 -9.02 22.22 3.54
C PRO A 69 -9.42 20.82 3.02
N ALA A 70 -10.26 20.77 1.99
CA ALA A 70 -10.64 19.52 1.32
C ALA A 70 -9.46 18.88 0.55
N ALA A 71 -8.60 19.68 -0.09
CA ALA A 71 -7.41 19.18 -0.75
C ALA A 71 -6.38 18.63 0.25
N GLU A 72 -6.23 19.27 1.41
CA GLU A 72 -5.37 18.79 2.49
C GLU A 72 -5.86 17.45 3.07
N GLN A 73 -7.18 17.31 3.26
CA GLN A 73 -7.80 16.05 3.69
C GLN A 73 -7.57 14.91 2.69
N ASP A 74 -7.70 15.20 1.38
CA ASP A 74 -7.46 14.21 0.33
C ASP A 74 -5.98 13.76 0.29
N VAL A 75 -5.04 14.69 0.50
CA VAL A 75 -3.60 14.35 0.62
C VAL A 75 -3.33 13.53 1.87
N ALA A 76 -3.92 13.88 3.01
CA ALA A 76 -3.78 13.10 4.24
C ALA A 76 -4.33 11.67 4.09
N LEU A 77 -5.48 11.52 3.41
CA LEU A 77 -6.03 10.21 3.10
C LEU A 77 -5.14 9.44 2.12
N LEU A 78 -4.60 10.09 1.09
CA LEU A 78 -3.67 9.44 0.15
C LEU A 78 -2.45 8.88 0.88
N ASN A 79 -1.87 9.66 1.79
CA ASN A 79 -0.77 9.22 2.63
C ASN A 79 -1.17 8.01 3.49
N THR A 80 -2.39 8.00 4.03
CA THR A 80 -2.92 6.86 4.79
C THR A 80 -3.04 5.62 3.93
N VAL A 81 -3.57 5.75 2.71
CA VAL A 81 -3.74 4.63 1.76
C VAL A 81 -2.37 4.03 1.40
N ASN A 82 -1.40 4.88 1.05
CA ASN A 82 -0.03 4.45 0.74
C ASN A 82 0.63 3.76 1.94
N ALA A 83 0.49 4.33 3.14
CA ALA A 83 1.00 3.76 4.38
C ALA A 83 0.40 2.38 4.66
N THR A 84 -0.91 2.22 4.48
CA THR A 84 -1.59 0.92 4.64
C THR A 84 -1.05 -0.10 3.64
N ALA A 85 -0.97 0.26 2.36
CA ALA A 85 -0.50 -0.65 1.31
C ALA A 85 0.97 -1.08 1.51
N ALA A 86 1.84 -0.13 1.88
CA ALA A 86 3.24 -0.41 2.22
C ALA A 86 3.37 -1.33 3.45
N THR A 87 2.55 -1.10 4.48
CA THR A 87 2.54 -1.93 5.69
C THR A 87 2.13 -3.37 5.39
N ASN A 88 1.13 -3.56 4.53
CA ASN A 88 0.69 -4.88 4.10
C ASN A 88 1.78 -5.60 3.29
N TRP A 89 2.50 -4.91 2.40
CA TRP A 89 3.65 -5.49 1.71
C TRP A 89 4.77 -5.92 2.65
N LEU A 90 5.06 -5.13 3.70
CA LEU A 90 6.00 -5.55 4.75
C LEU A 90 5.53 -6.84 5.44
N ALA A 91 4.26 -6.89 5.84
CA ALA A 91 3.67 -8.06 6.49
C ALA A 91 3.71 -9.30 5.59
N LEU A 92 3.46 -9.16 4.29
CA LEU A 92 3.57 -10.26 3.33
C LEU A 92 5.03 -10.75 3.20
N GLY A 93 5.99 -9.84 3.11
CA GLY A 93 7.41 -10.20 3.08
C GLY A 93 7.84 -10.96 4.34
N GLN A 94 7.38 -10.51 5.51
CA GLN A 94 7.63 -11.18 6.79
C GLN A 94 6.98 -12.56 6.85
N TYR A 95 5.74 -12.69 6.38
CA TYR A 95 5.04 -13.96 6.28
C TYR A 95 5.84 -14.97 5.44
N TYR A 96 6.31 -14.57 4.26
CA TYR A 96 7.13 -15.42 3.42
C TYR A 96 8.45 -15.82 4.10
N ALA A 97 9.10 -14.88 4.79
CA ALA A 97 10.33 -15.16 5.53
C ALA A 97 10.11 -16.18 6.66
N ILE A 98 9.04 -16.06 7.43
CA ILE A 98 8.65 -17.01 8.49
C ILE A 98 8.38 -18.40 7.91
N LYS A 99 7.72 -18.47 6.75
CA LYS A 99 7.46 -19.72 6.02
C LYS A 99 8.69 -20.25 5.28
N ARG A 100 9.85 -19.60 5.42
CA ARG A 100 11.12 -19.92 4.71
C ARG A 100 11.02 -19.86 3.18
N GLN A 101 10.03 -19.13 2.67
CA GLN A 101 9.85 -18.84 1.25
C GLN A 101 10.70 -17.61 0.88
N TYR A 102 12.02 -17.74 1.03
CA TYR A 102 12.96 -16.63 0.91
C TYR A 102 12.94 -15.93 -0.46
N PRO A 103 12.84 -16.63 -1.61
CA PRO A 103 12.74 -15.95 -2.90
C PRO A 103 11.53 -15.01 -2.99
N GLN A 104 10.37 -15.44 -2.48
CA GLN A 104 9.15 -14.64 -2.45
C GLN A 104 9.27 -13.48 -1.46
N ALA A 105 9.89 -13.68 -0.30
CA ALA A 105 10.16 -12.62 0.67
C ALA A 105 11.07 -11.54 0.06
N LEU A 106 12.17 -11.95 -0.60
CA LEU A 106 13.09 -11.05 -1.30
C LEU A 106 12.38 -10.24 -2.39
N ALA A 107 11.58 -10.90 -3.24
CA ALA A 107 10.81 -10.23 -4.29
C ALA A 107 9.83 -9.21 -3.70
N THR A 108 9.15 -9.56 -2.62
CA THR A 108 8.18 -8.68 -1.95
C THR A 108 8.84 -7.43 -1.38
N TYR A 109 9.97 -7.57 -0.67
CA TYR A 109 10.69 -6.41 -0.12
C TYR A 109 11.30 -5.52 -1.20
N ARG A 110 11.79 -6.10 -2.31
CA ARG A 110 12.27 -5.33 -3.47
C ARG A 110 11.13 -4.52 -4.10
N HIS A 111 9.99 -5.17 -4.35
CA HIS A 111 8.81 -4.49 -4.88
C HIS A 111 8.39 -3.28 -4.01
N LEU A 112 8.41 -3.43 -2.69
CA LEU A 112 8.13 -2.32 -1.77
C LEU A 112 9.14 -1.18 -1.93
N ILE A 113 10.43 -1.49 -1.99
CA ILE A 113 11.49 -0.48 -2.16
C ILE A 113 11.34 0.28 -3.46
N ASP A 114 11.02 -0.43 -4.55
CA ASP A 114 10.90 0.13 -5.89
C ASP A 114 9.60 0.95 -6.07
N SER A 115 8.51 0.56 -5.41
CA SER A 115 7.19 1.18 -5.60
C SER A 115 6.96 2.39 -4.69
N TYR A 116 7.52 2.39 -3.48
CA TYR A 116 7.23 3.39 -2.44
C TYR A 116 8.38 4.39 -2.28
N THR A 117 8.60 5.22 -3.30
CA THR A 117 9.80 6.06 -3.42
C THR A 117 9.71 7.43 -2.76
N ASN A 118 8.52 7.85 -2.31
CA ASN A 118 8.33 9.17 -1.72
C ASN A 118 9.05 9.30 -0.37
N SER A 119 9.25 10.55 0.06
CA SER A 119 9.89 10.86 1.35
C SER A 119 9.10 10.30 2.53
N ILE A 120 7.78 10.39 2.49
CA ILE A 120 6.90 9.90 3.55
C ILE A 120 6.92 8.37 3.68
N ASP A 121 7.25 7.66 2.59
CA ASP A 121 7.30 6.20 2.57
C ASP A 121 8.67 5.63 3.01
N ARG A 122 9.65 6.51 3.22
CA ARG A 122 11.01 6.16 3.67
C ARG A 122 11.07 5.13 4.81
N PRO A 123 10.31 5.26 5.92
CA PRO A 123 10.38 4.28 7.01
C PRO A 123 10.05 2.85 6.55
N TYR A 124 9.13 2.66 5.61
CA TYR A 124 8.78 1.33 5.10
C TYR A 124 9.92 0.74 4.26
N ARG A 125 10.55 1.56 3.41
CA ARG A 125 11.73 1.14 2.64
C ARG A 125 12.89 0.75 3.53
N GLU A 126 13.15 1.52 4.59
CA GLU A 126 14.22 1.20 5.54
C GLU A 126 13.96 -0.10 6.30
N GLN A 127 12.68 -0.41 6.60
CA GLN A 127 12.31 -1.70 7.18
C GLN A 127 12.52 -2.85 6.18
N ALA A 128 12.11 -2.67 4.92
CA ALA A 128 12.33 -3.66 3.87
C ALA A 128 13.83 -3.89 3.60
N LEU A 129 14.66 -2.85 3.58
CA LEU A 129 16.11 -2.95 3.42
C LEU A 129 16.76 -3.72 4.57
N ARG A 130 16.33 -3.47 5.82
CA ARG A 130 16.77 -4.24 6.98
C ARG A 130 16.40 -5.72 6.84
N ALA A 131 15.15 -6.00 6.48
CA ALA A 131 14.69 -7.36 6.28
C ALA A 131 15.44 -8.08 5.15
N LEU A 132 15.76 -7.41 4.04
CA LEU A 132 16.61 -7.95 2.97
C LEU A 132 18.01 -8.31 3.47
N LYS A 133 18.63 -7.46 4.29
CA LYS A 133 19.94 -7.73 4.90
C LYS A 133 19.91 -8.96 5.79
N ASP A 134 18.85 -9.10 6.60
CA ASP A 134 18.70 -10.25 7.49
C ASP A 134 18.42 -11.53 6.70
N LEU A 135 17.60 -11.47 5.65
CA LEU A 135 17.39 -12.58 4.73
C LEU A 135 18.69 -13.02 4.04
N GLY A 136 19.54 -12.09 3.61
CA GLY A 136 20.84 -12.41 3.00
C GLY A 136 21.79 -13.16 3.95
N ARG A 137 21.63 -13.02 5.27
CA ARG A 137 22.38 -13.80 6.27
C ARG A 137 21.81 -15.20 6.45
N LEU A 138 20.48 -15.34 6.39
CA LEU A 138 19.76 -16.60 6.56
C LEU A 138 19.82 -17.49 5.31
N HIS A 139 19.89 -16.87 4.14
CA HIS A 139 19.98 -17.51 2.85
C HIS A 139 21.06 -16.79 2.02
N PRO A 140 22.36 -17.04 2.31
CA PRO A 140 23.41 -16.52 1.47
C PRO A 140 23.19 -17.07 0.05
N PRO A 141 23.37 -16.25 -1.00
CA PRO A 141 23.40 -16.80 -2.34
C PRO A 141 24.46 -17.90 -2.34
N THR A 142 24.08 -19.12 -2.72
CA THR A 142 25.05 -20.19 -2.91
C THR A 142 26.06 -19.66 -3.91
N ALA A 143 27.25 -19.30 -3.41
CA ALA A 143 28.39 -19.04 -4.26
C ALA A 143 28.48 -20.28 -5.12
N THR A 144 28.19 -20.13 -6.41
CA THR A 144 28.54 -21.12 -7.41
C THR A 144 30.05 -21.26 -7.33
N ALA A 145 30.48 -22.17 -6.46
CA ALA A 145 31.76 -22.84 -6.58
C ALA A 145 31.72 -23.49 -7.96
N ASN A 146 32.60 -23.03 -8.83
CA ASN A 146 32.97 -23.76 -10.02
C ASN A 146 34.37 -23.31 -10.43
N PRO A 147 35.12 -24.22 -11.06
CA PRO A 147 36.12 -25.07 -10.39
C PRO A 147 37.55 -24.51 -10.40
#